data_AF-A0A7Y9JJD2-F1
#
_entry.id   AF-A0A7Y9JJD2-F1
#
_cell.length_a   1.000
_cell.length_b   1.000
_cell.length_c   1.000
_cell.angle_alpha   90.00
_cell.angle_beta   90.00
_cell.angle_gamma   90.00
#
_symmetry.space_group_name_H-M   'P 1'
#
loop_
_entity.id
_entity.type
_entity.pdbx_description
1 polymer ?
#
loop_
_entity_poly.entity_id
_entity_poly.type
_entity_poly.pdbx_seq_one_letter_code
_entity_poly.pdbx_strand_id
1 'polypeptide(L)'
;MTEPASWTHDQVHLRVHAAMTAAMRADPHSIDAALVQTGSLDPASRAFVAHSRRLVLACTAALTCVLASHRPGESAHGEPVCRGCGTPECRTLRGLSHVLAAYSVRPALVDRAEAWRRADAHFWRGGRPVPLLIEDFSDGFVARAADSPGDDEAPLLIIDRHTGALSRWPSMPLDVLAGEYTRYREGL
;
A
#
# COMPACT_ATOMS: atom_id res chain seq x y z
N MET A 1 7.70 -25.25 4.10
CA MET A 1 8.00 -24.45 5.30
C MET A 1 6.78 -23.62 5.60
N THR A 2 6.20 -23.76 6.79
CA THR A 2 5.04 -22.96 7.22
C THR A 2 5.51 -21.58 7.66
N GLU A 3 4.93 -20.53 7.08
CA GLU A 3 5.31 -19.14 7.38
C GLU A 3 4.78 -18.73 8.76
N PRO A 4 5.56 -17.97 9.57
CA PRO A 4 5.14 -17.56 10.91
C PRO A 4 3.81 -16.76 10.90
N ALA A 5 3.06 -16.82 12.00
CA ALA A 5 1.82 -16.05 12.16
C ALA A 5 2.04 -14.53 11.97
N SER A 6 3.22 -13.99 12.30
CA SER A 6 3.60 -12.61 12.04
C SER A 6 3.60 -12.28 10.55
N TRP A 7 4.28 -13.10 9.75
CA TRP A 7 4.35 -12.91 8.30
C TRP A 7 2.97 -12.99 7.63
N THR A 8 2.15 -13.97 8.03
CA THR A 8 0.79 -14.11 7.47
C THR A 8 -0.08 -12.91 7.86
N HIS A 9 0.06 -12.40 9.09
CA HIS A 9 -0.64 -11.21 9.55
C HIS A 9 -0.25 -9.97 8.74
N ASP A 10 1.04 -9.72 8.57
CA ASP A 10 1.53 -8.56 7.81
C ASP A 10 1.04 -8.58 6.36
N GLN A 11 1.07 -9.74 5.70
CA GLN A 11 0.59 -9.89 4.33
C GLN A 11 -0.91 -9.62 4.18
N VAL A 12 -1.73 -10.17 5.09
CA VAL A 12 -3.18 -9.92 5.08
C VAL A 12 -3.46 -8.45 5.42
N HIS A 13 -2.76 -7.88 6.40
CA HIS A 13 -2.88 -6.48 6.79
C HIS A 13 -2.59 -5.54 5.60
N LEU A 14 -1.47 -5.74 4.89
CA LEU A 14 -1.11 -4.94 3.72
C LEU A 14 -2.20 -4.97 2.63
N ARG A 15 -2.74 -6.15 2.31
CA ARG A 15 -3.78 -6.31 1.29
C ARG A 15 -5.10 -5.66 1.70
N VAL A 16 -5.53 -5.85 2.96
CA VAL A 16 -6.76 -5.22 3.50
C VAL A 16 -6.61 -3.70 3.53
N HIS A 17 -5.48 -3.20 4.03
CA HIS A 17 -5.21 -1.77 4.09
C HIS A 17 -5.17 -1.14 2.70
N ALA A 18 -4.61 -1.83 1.71
CA ALA A 18 -4.59 -1.32 0.34
C ALA A 18 -5.98 -1.27 -0.29
N ALA A 19 -6.81 -2.30 -0.10
CA ALA A 19 -8.21 -2.28 -0.55
C ALA A 19 -9.00 -1.15 0.13
N MET A 20 -8.81 -0.96 1.44
CA MET A 20 -9.42 0.12 2.21
C MET A 20 -8.99 1.48 1.65
N THR A 21 -7.69 1.66 1.42
CA THR A 21 -7.11 2.89 0.88
C THR A 21 -7.65 3.22 -0.50
N ALA A 22 -7.71 2.23 -1.40
CA ALA A 22 -8.28 2.39 -2.73
C ALA A 22 -9.76 2.82 -2.66
N ALA A 23 -10.55 2.19 -1.79
CA ALA A 23 -11.95 2.55 -1.61
C ALA A 23 -12.13 3.94 -0.97
N MET A 24 -11.27 4.34 -0.02
CA MET A 24 -11.31 5.69 0.55
C MET A 24 -11.08 6.77 -0.51
N ARG A 25 -10.17 6.51 -1.46
CA ARG A 25 -9.80 7.43 -2.56
C ARG A 25 -10.79 7.45 -3.72
N ALA A 26 -11.57 6.39 -3.89
CA ALA A 26 -12.58 6.34 -4.93
C ALA A 26 -13.58 7.50 -4.74
N ASP A 27 -13.70 8.36 -5.74
CA ASP A 27 -14.64 9.49 -5.74
C ASP A 27 -16.04 8.99 -6.15
N PRO A 28 -17.03 9.00 -5.23
CA PRO A 28 -18.38 8.55 -5.55
C PRO A 28 -19.04 9.39 -6.66
N HIS A 29 -18.73 10.68 -6.76
CA HIS A 29 -19.32 11.55 -7.78
C HIS A 29 -18.79 11.23 -9.17
N SER A 30 -17.48 11.00 -9.29
CA SER A 30 -16.88 10.55 -10.55
C SER A 30 -17.40 9.17 -10.98
N ILE A 31 -17.62 8.26 -10.02
CA ILE A 31 -18.23 6.93 -10.30
C ILE A 31 -19.66 7.10 -10.84
N ASP A 32 -20.49 7.90 -10.17
CA ASP A 32 -21.87 8.15 -10.59
C ASP A 32 -21.94 8.81 -11.98
N ALA A 33 -21.08 9.81 -12.22
CA ALA A 33 -20.97 10.46 -13.54
C ALA A 33 -20.59 9.46 -14.64
N ALA A 34 -19.63 8.57 -14.38
CA ALA A 34 -19.23 7.53 -15.33
C ALA A 34 -20.36 6.52 -15.60
N LEU A 35 -21.15 6.17 -14.58
CA LEU A 35 -22.31 5.26 -14.72
C LEU A 35 -23.42 5.85 -15.61
N VAL A 36 -23.63 7.17 -15.55
CA VAL A 36 -24.59 7.86 -16.42
C VAL A 36 -24.11 7.85 -17.88
N GLN A 37 -22.80 8.02 -18.11
CA GLN A 37 -22.22 8.07 -19.45
C GLN A 37 -22.13 6.70 -20.14
N THR A 38 -21.92 5.62 -19.39
CA THR A 38 -21.69 4.29 -19.97
C THR A 38 -22.95 3.62 -20.51
N GLY A 39 -24.16 4.03 -20.10
CA GLY A 39 -25.48 3.69 -20.68
C GLY A 39 -25.86 2.21 -20.81
N SER A 40 -24.93 1.28 -20.63
CA SER A 40 -24.97 -0.12 -21.08
C SER A 40 -25.06 -1.12 -19.94
N LEU A 41 -24.88 -0.69 -18.69
CA LEU A 41 -25.05 -1.55 -17.52
C LEU A 41 -26.53 -1.75 -17.21
N ASP A 42 -26.91 -3.00 -16.97
CA ASP A 42 -28.21 -3.36 -16.43
C ASP A 42 -28.43 -2.72 -15.03
N PRO A 43 -29.70 -2.63 -14.56
CA PRO A 43 -30.00 -1.98 -13.29
C PRO A 43 -29.27 -2.57 -12.09
N ALA A 44 -29.05 -3.89 -12.04
CA ALA A 44 -28.39 -4.55 -10.91
C ALA A 44 -26.89 -4.24 -10.91
N SER A 45 -26.23 -4.29 -12.06
CA SER A 45 -24.81 -3.91 -12.20
C SER A 45 -24.57 -2.45 -11.83
N ARG A 46 -25.46 -1.54 -12.28
CA ARG A 46 -25.38 -0.12 -11.91
C ARG A 46 -25.53 0.10 -10.42
N ALA A 47 -26.51 -0.56 -9.79
CA ALA A 47 -26.71 -0.49 -8.36
C ALA A 47 -25.49 -1.03 -7.59
N PHE A 48 -24.89 -2.13 -8.03
CA PHE A 48 -23.67 -2.66 -7.41
C PHE A 48 -22.51 -1.66 -7.48
N VAL A 49 -22.23 -1.10 -8.65
CA VAL A 49 -21.11 -0.14 -8.81
C VAL A 49 -21.32 1.10 -7.94
N ALA A 50 -22.54 1.66 -7.90
CA ALA A 50 -22.86 2.81 -7.05
C ALA A 50 -22.62 2.54 -5.55
N HIS A 51 -22.83 1.30 -5.09
CA HIS A 51 -22.62 0.92 -3.69
C HIS A 51 -21.23 0.32 -3.40
N SER A 52 -20.45 0.00 -4.45
CA SER A 52 -19.20 -0.77 -4.36
C SER A 52 -18.20 -0.16 -3.37
N ARG A 53 -17.99 1.16 -3.42
CA ARG A 53 -17.13 1.89 -2.49
C ARG A 53 -17.50 1.63 -1.03
N ARG A 54 -18.80 1.75 -0.70
CA ARG A 54 -19.29 1.55 0.66
C ARG A 54 -19.15 0.10 1.10
N LEU A 55 -19.46 -0.85 0.22
CA LEU A 55 -19.31 -2.28 0.47
C LEU A 55 -17.84 -2.65 0.75
N VAL A 56 -16.90 -2.17 -0.07
CA VAL A 56 -15.47 -2.42 0.13
C VAL A 56 -15.01 -1.83 1.46
N LEU A 57 -15.36 -0.58 1.77
CA LEU A 57 -15.01 0.05 3.05
C LEU A 57 -15.54 -0.76 4.24
N ALA A 58 -16.81 -1.17 4.22
CA ALA A 58 -17.42 -1.95 5.29
C ALA A 58 -16.73 -3.32 5.47
N CYS A 59 -16.48 -4.03 4.37
CA CYS A 59 -15.77 -5.30 4.39
C CYS A 59 -14.34 -5.15 4.91
N THR A 60 -13.59 -4.13 4.46
CA THR A 60 -12.23 -3.90 4.93
C THR A 60 -12.18 -3.51 6.41
N ALA A 61 -13.14 -2.72 6.90
CA ALA A 61 -13.24 -2.38 8.32
C ALA A 61 -13.51 -3.63 9.17
N ALA A 62 -14.42 -4.51 8.73
CA ALA A 62 -14.68 -5.79 9.39
C ALA A 62 -13.42 -6.68 9.41
N LEU A 63 -12.68 -6.76 8.30
CA LEU A 63 -11.42 -7.50 8.23
C LEU A 63 -10.33 -6.90 9.14
N THR A 64 -10.28 -5.58 9.30
CA THR A 64 -9.40 -4.92 10.28
C THR A 64 -9.73 -5.34 11.72
N CYS A 65 -11.01 -5.50 12.07
CA CYS A 65 -11.40 -6.06 13.37
C CYS A 65 -10.89 -7.50 13.54
N VAL A 66 -11.01 -8.34 12.52
CA VAL A 66 -10.47 -9.72 12.54
C VAL A 66 -8.94 -9.71 12.71
N LEU A 67 -8.23 -8.84 11.99
CA LEU A 67 -6.78 -8.65 12.12
C LEU A 67 -6.37 -8.20 13.52
N ALA A 68 -7.16 -7.33 14.16
CA ALA A 68 -6.92 -6.88 15.52
C ALA A 68 -7.08 -8.03 16.54
N SER A 69 -8.10 -8.87 16.36
CA SER A 69 -8.30 -10.08 17.18
C SER A 69 -7.21 -11.13 16.96
N HIS A 70 -6.71 -11.27 15.72
CA HIS A 70 -5.73 -12.27 15.33
C HIS A 70 -4.30 -11.73 15.21
N ARG A 71 -3.91 -10.75 16.03
CA ARG A 71 -2.56 -10.17 15.99
C ARG A 71 -1.45 -11.12 16.47
N PRO A 72 -0.19 -10.92 16.01
CA PRO A 72 0.96 -11.63 16.53
C PRO A 72 1.18 -11.36 18.03
N GLY A 73 1.75 -12.33 18.72
CA GLY A 73 2.12 -12.25 20.13
C GLY A 73 3.06 -13.38 20.50
N GLU A 74 3.28 -13.54 21.81
CA GLU A 74 4.18 -14.53 22.36
C GLU A 74 3.42 -15.42 23.35
N SER A 75 3.77 -16.71 23.38
CA SER A 75 3.27 -17.65 24.38
C SER A 75 3.92 -17.41 25.74
N ALA A 76 3.45 -18.10 26.79
CA ALA A 76 4.11 -18.06 28.10
C ALA A 76 5.57 -18.55 28.07
N HIS A 77 5.98 -19.25 27.01
CA HIS A 77 7.33 -19.75 26.78
C HIS A 77 8.13 -18.89 25.79
N GLY A 78 7.61 -17.73 25.37
CA GLY A 78 8.28 -16.82 24.43
C GLY A 78 8.17 -17.23 22.96
N GLU A 79 7.35 -18.22 22.63
CA GLU A 79 7.19 -18.68 21.25
C GLU A 79 6.21 -17.77 20.49
N PRO A 80 6.46 -17.46 19.20
CA PRO A 80 5.57 -16.63 18.40
C PRO A 80 4.23 -17.34 18.16
N VAL A 81 3.13 -16.71 18.56
CA VAL A 81 1.77 -17.23 18.42
C VAL A 81 0.80 -16.15 17.93
N CYS A 82 -0.32 -16.57 17.35
CA CYS A 82 -1.46 -15.69 17.14
C CYS A 82 -2.21 -15.49 18.47
N ARG A 83 -2.40 -14.25 18.92
CA ARG A 83 -3.12 -13.97 20.19
C ARG A 83 -4.58 -14.41 20.18
N GLY A 84 -5.22 -14.42 19.01
CA GLY A 84 -6.62 -14.87 18.87
C GLY A 84 -6.78 -16.39 18.89
N CYS A 85 -5.77 -17.13 18.42
CA CYS A 85 -5.84 -18.60 18.34
C CYS A 85 -5.07 -19.31 19.47
N GLY A 86 -4.08 -18.65 20.07
CA GLY A 86 -3.15 -19.26 21.02
C GLY A 86 -2.14 -20.23 20.36
N THR A 87 -2.07 -20.26 19.03
CA THR A 87 -1.27 -21.21 18.26
C THR A 87 -0.25 -20.51 17.36
N PRO A 88 0.87 -21.16 17.02
CA PRO A 88 1.86 -20.63 16.06
C PRO A 88 1.27 -20.41 14.66
N GLU A 89 0.26 -21.20 14.29
CA GLU A 89 -0.45 -21.07 13.02
C GLU A 89 -1.84 -20.46 13.21
N CYS A 90 -2.16 -19.40 12.47
CA CYS A 90 -3.49 -18.81 12.46
C CYS A 90 -4.30 -19.29 11.25
N ARG A 91 -5.19 -20.27 11.44
CA ARG A 91 -6.06 -20.78 10.36
C ARG A 91 -6.95 -19.70 9.75
N THR A 92 -7.43 -18.76 10.58
CA THR A 92 -8.25 -17.62 10.12
C THR A 92 -7.49 -16.74 9.14
N LEU A 93 -6.30 -16.26 9.52
CA LEU A 93 -5.49 -15.40 8.65
C LEU A 93 -4.95 -16.14 7.43
N ARG A 94 -4.63 -17.43 7.56
CA ARG A 94 -4.27 -18.27 6.40
C ARG A 94 -5.42 -18.36 5.41
N GLY A 95 -6.65 -18.61 5.89
CA GLY A 95 -7.85 -18.61 5.06
C GLY A 95 -8.10 -17.27 4.36
N LEU A 96 -7.96 -16.15 5.08
CA LEU A 96 -8.06 -14.82 4.50
C LEU A 96 -6.98 -14.57 3.44
N SER A 97 -5.73 -14.98 3.70
CA SER A 97 -4.64 -14.86 2.72
C SER A 97 -4.96 -15.61 1.43
N HIS A 98 -5.49 -16.84 1.51
CA HIS A 98 -5.92 -17.61 0.35
C HIS A 98 -7.05 -16.94 -0.43
N VAL A 99 -8.08 -16.42 0.26
CA VAL A 99 -9.20 -15.74 -0.39
C VAL A 99 -8.72 -14.47 -1.08
N LEU A 100 -7.94 -13.63 -0.40
CA LEU A 100 -7.40 -12.40 -0.97
C LEU A 100 -6.50 -12.69 -2.19
N ALA A 101 -5.72 -13.77 -2.14
CA ALA A 101 -4.92 -14.22 -3.29
C ALA A 101 -5.82 -14.71 -4.45
N ALA A 102 -6.85 -15.51 -4.18
CA ALA A 102 -7.76 -16.04 -5.19
C ALA A 102 -8.51 -14.94 -5.96
N TYR A 103 -8.92 -13.88 -5.26
CA TYR A 103 -9.56 -12.71 -5.87
C TYR A 103 -8.57 -11.64 -6.34
N SER A 104 -7.26 -11.96 -6.37
CA SER A 104 -6.19 -11.05 -6.81
C SER A 104 -6.25 -9.67 -6.12
N VAL A 105 -6.65 -9.64 -4.84
CA VAL A 105 -6.59 -8.43 -4.02
C VAL A 105 -5.12 -8.15 -3.73
N ARG A 106 -4.51 -7.40 -4.64
CA ARG A 106 -3.14 -6.92 -4.52
C ARG A 106 -3.15 -5.50 -3.95
N PRO A 107 -2.09 -5.09 -3.25
CA PRO A 107 -1.89 -3.69 -3.00
C PRO A 107 -1.99 -2.92 -4.30
N ALA A 108 -2.87 -1.91 -4.36
CA ALA A 108 -2.91 -1.02 -5.51
C ALA A 108 -1.51 -0.42 -5.69
N LEU A 109 -1.03 -0.40 -6.94
CA LEU A 109 0.24 0.24 -7.24
C LEU A 109 0.19 1.68 -6.73
N VAL A 110 1.30 2.14 -6.18
CA VAL A 110 1.46 3.54 -5.83
C VAL A 110 1.27 4.35 -7.11
N ASP A 111 0.30 5.26 -7.07
CA ASP A 111 0.12 6.27 -8.11
C ASP A 111 0.95 7.52 -7.77
N ARG A 112 1.08 8.44 -8.73
CA ARG A 112 1.85 9.67 -8.55
C ARG A 112 1.37 10.52 -7.38
N ALA A 113 0.06 10.57 -7.14
CA ALA A 113 -0.51 11.37 -6.04
C ALA A 113 -0.14 10.76 -4.67
N GLU A 114 -0.08 9.43 -4.60
CA GLU A 114 0.36 8.73 -3.40
C GLU A 114 1.87 8.84 -3.17
N ALA A 115 2.66 8.75 -4.24
CA ALA A 115 4.08 9.02 -4.17
C ALA A 115 4.34 10.43 -3.62
N TRP A 116 3.59 11.42 -4.11
CA TRP A 116 3.66 12.79 -3.61
C TRP A 116 3.32 12.88 -2.11
N ARG A 117 2.21 12.30 -1.66
CA ARG A 117 1.82 12.32 -0.23
C ARG A 117 2.87 11.67 0.67
N ARG A 118 3.45 10.56 0.24
CA ARG A 118 4.50 9.85 1.00
C ARG A 118 5.79 10.67 1.05
N ALA A 119 6.15 11.30 -0.07
CA ALA A 119 7.29 12.20 -0.12
C ALA A 119 7.07 13.44 0.76
N ASP A 120 5.90 14.08 0.67
CA ASP A 120 5.53 15.25 1.48
C ASP A 120 5.63 14.95 2.98
N ALA A 121 5.04 13.83 3.42
CA ALA A 121 5.18 13.36 4.80
C ALA A 121 6.63 13.10 5.23
N HIS A 122 7.50 12.63 4.32
CA HIS A 122 8.92 12.40 4.59
C HIS A 122 9.70 13.71 4.71
N PHE A 123 9.44 14.66 3.81
CA PHE A 123 10.15 15.94 3.73
C PHE A 123 9.59 17.01 4.67
N TRP A 124 8.49 16.74 5.36
CA TRP A 124 7.88 17.60 6.36
C TRP A 124 8.82 17.88 7.55
N ARG A 125 9.73 18.84 7.39
CA ARG A 125 10.66 19.30 8.43
C ARG A 125 9.99 20.36 9.30
N GLY A 126 9.58 19.98 10.51
CA GLY A 126 9.18 20.94 11.55
C GLY A 126 7.96 21.80 11.22
N GLY A 127 7.00 21.29 10.43
CA GLY A 127 5.75 22.01 10.15
C GLY A 127 5.75 22.86 8.88
N ARG A 128 6.82 22.85 8.08
CA ARG A 128 6.92 23.66 6.85
C ARG A 128 6.84 22.77 5.60
N PRO A 129 5.92 23.07 4.67
CA PRO A 129 5.90 22.44 3.36
C PRO A 129 7.21 22.72 2.63
N VAL A 130 7.80 21.68 2.05
CA VAL A 130 8.97 21.79 1.17
C VAL A 130 8.48 21.57 -0.27
N PRO A 131 8.81 22.45 -1.23
CA PRO A 131 8.47 22.18 -2.63
C PRO A 131 9.11 20.87 -3.10
N LEU A 132 8.31 19.96 -3.66
CA LEU A 132 8.76 18.63 -4.10
C LEU A 132 8.60 18.44 -5.60
N LEU A 133 9.63 17.88 -6.22
CA LEU A 133 9.58 17.33 -7.57
C LEU A 133 9.39 15.81 -7.47
N ILE A 134 8.36 15.28 -8.13
CA ILE A 134 8.11 13.84 -8.25
C ILE A 134 8.27 13.42 -9.71
N GLU A 135 9.19 12.50 -9.97
CA GLU A 135 9.43 11.89 -11.27
C GLU A 135 9.05 10.40 -11.24
N ASP A 136 8.46 9.92 -12.32
CA ASP A 136 7.97 8.55 -12.46
C ASP A 136 9.01 7.69 -13.19
N PHE A 137 9.23 6.45 -12.72
CA PHE A 137 9.95 5.41 -13.46
C PHE A 137 9.27 4.04 -13.31
N SER A 138 9.75 3.03 -14.05
CA SER A 138 9.13 1.69 -14.12
C SER A 138 8.80 1.10 -12.75
N ASP A 139 9.74 1.21 -11.82
CA ASP A 139 9.70 0.51 -10.53
C ASP A 139 9.26 1.40 -9.36
N GLY A 140 8.98 2.68 -9.60
CA GLY A 140 8.64 3.60 -8.53
C GLY A 140 8.54 5.06 -8.95
N PHE A 141 8.76 5.90 -7.95
CA PHE A 141 8.84 7.35 -8.12
C PHE A 141 10.10 7.86 -7.41
N VAL A 142 10.71 8.89 -7.98
CA VAL A 142 11.79 9.64 -7.37
C VAL A 142 11.23 10.94 -6.84
N ALA A 143 11.49 11.24 -5.58
CA ALA A 143 11.14 12.50 -4.95
C ALA A 143 12.38 13.31 -4.57
N ARG A 144 12.37 14.59 -4.93
CA ARG A 144 13.43 15.57 -4.63
C ARG A 144 12.83 16.82 -4.01
N ALA A 145 13.51 17.41 -3.03
CA ALA A 145 13.23 18.77 -2.60
C ALA A 145 13.74 19.75 -3.66
N ALA A 146 12.92 20.71 -4.09
CA ALA A 146 13.30 21.65 -5.15
C ALA A 146 14.33 22.69 -4.69
N ASP A 147 14.34 23.02 -3.39
CA ASP A 147 15.14 24.12 -2.81
C ASP A 147 16.06 23.64 -1.67
N SER A 148 16.95 22.67 -1.90
CA SER A 148 18.00 22.36 -0.92
C SER A 148 19.09 23.45 -1.00
N PRO A 149 19.27 24.32 0.02
CA PRO A 149 20.30 25.34 -0.01
C PRO A 149 21.60 24.75 0.52
N GLY A 150 22.53 24.45 -0.39
CA GLY A 150 23.89 24.02 -0.06
C GLY A 150 24.41 22.95 -1.03
N ASP A 151 25.70 23.02 -1.36
CA ASP A 151 26.49 22.15 -2.25
C ASP A 151 26.49 20.64 -1.93
N ASP A 152 25.63 20.17 -1.02
CA ASP A 152 25.40 18.75 -0.80
C ASP A 152 24.25 18.28 -1.68
N GLU A 153 24.57 17.41 -2.64
CA GLU A 153 23.58 16.61 -3.39
C GLU A 153 22.66 15.87 -2.41
N ALA A 154 21.52 16.49 -2.09
CA ALA A 154 20.58 15.92 -1.15
C ALA A 154 20.13 14.53 -1.66
N PRO A 155 20.15 13.49 -0.81
CA PRO A 155 19.83 12.14 -1.26
C PRO A 155 18.42 12.08 -1.83
N LEU A 156 18.29 11.42 -2.98
CA LEU A 156 17.02 11.15 -3.64
C LEU A 156 16.19 10.20 -2.77
N LEU A 157 14.87 10.40 -2.75
CA LEU A 157 13.96 9.48 -2.10
C LEU A 157 13.25 8.65 -3.17
N ILE A 158 13.46 7.34 -3.18
CA ILE A 158 12.67 6.41 -4.00
C ILE A 158 11.45 5.94 -3.22
N ILE A 159 10.28 6.00 -3.87
CA ILE A 159 9.03 5.39 -3.44
C ILE A 159 8.77 4.18 -4.34
N ASP A 160 8.87 2.97 -3.79
CA ASP A 160 8.63 1.73 -4.53
C ASP A 160 7.19 1.66 -5.06
N ARG A 161 6.99 1.29 -6.33
CA ARG A 161 5.65 1.27 -6.93
C ARG A 161 4.71 0.22 -6.32
N HIS A 162 5.26 -0.88 -5.82
CA HIS A 162 4.47 -2.04 -5.39
C HIS A 162 4.17 -2.04 -3.89
N THR A 163 5.10 -1.52 -3.10
CA THR A 163 5.05 -1.52 -1.63
C THR A 163 4.88 -0.10 -1.08
N GLY A 164 5.28 0.90 -1.86
CA GLY A 164 5.43 2.28 -1.41
C GLY A 164 6.48 2.46 -0.33
N ALA A 165 7.38 1.49 -0.16
CA ALA A 165 8.53 1.61 0.73
C ALA A 165 9.39 2.81 0.31
N LEU A 166 9.92 3.51 1.31
CA LEU A 166 10.76 4.67 1.14
C LEU A 166 12.22 4.26 1.30
N SER A 167 13.06 4.59 0.31
CA SER A 167 14.50 4.33 0.37
C SER A 167 15.29 5.56 -0.06
N ARG A 168 16.40 5.82 0.61
CA ARG A 168 17.29 6.95 0.30
C ARG A 168 18.41 6.50 -0.61
N TRP A 169 18.66 7.27 -1.65
CA TRP A 169 19.63 6.98 -2.68
C TRP A 169 20.56 8.17 -2.90
N PRO A 170 21.82 7.95 -3.30
CA PRO A 170 22.68 9.03 -3.78
C PRO A 170 22.02 9.77 -4.94
N SER A 171 22.36 11.05 -5.09
CA SER A 171 21.98 11.80 -6.30
C SER A 171 22.65 11.16 -7.51
N MET A 172 21.85 10.79 -8.50
CA MET A 172 22.32 10.26 -9.77
C MET A 172 21.25 10.46 -10.86
N PRO A 173 21.62 10.37 -12.14
CA PRO A 173 20.69 10.38 -13.26
C PRO A 173 19.59 9.30 -13.12
N LEU A 174 18.37 9.60 -13.57
CA LEU A 174 17.19 8.74 -13.37
C LEU A 174 17.34 7.36 -14.03
N ASP A 175 17.99 7.30 -15.19
CA ASP A 175 18.28 6.07 -15.93
C ASP A 175 19.25 5.16 -15.17
N VAL A 176 20.30 5.74 -14.58
CA VAL A 176 21.25 5.02 -13.71
C VAL A 176 20.54 4.54 -12.45
N LEU A 177 19.76 5.42 -11.81
CA LEU A 177 19.00 5.09 -10.61
C LEU A 177 18.03 3.94 -10.84
N ALA A 178 17.29 3.96 -11.97
CA ALA A 178 16.36 2.90 -12.31
C ALA A 178 17.07 1.55 -12.41
N GLY A 179 18.22 1.49 -13.11
CA GLY A 179 19.01 0.27 -13.23
C GLY A 179 19.61 -0.24 -11.91
N GLU A 180 20.09 0.66 -11.06
CA GLU A 180 20.60 0.30 -9.72
C GLU A 180 19.46 -0.16 -8.79
N TYR A 181 18.29 0.48 -8.88
CA TYR A 181 17.13 0.13 -8.07
C TYR A 181 16.55 -1.24 -8.43
N THR A 182 16.50 -1.57 -9.73
CA THR A 182 16.09 -2.92 -10.18
C THR A 182 17.03 -3.99 -9.61
N ARG A 183 18.35 -3.78 -9.68
CA ARG A 183 19.33 -4.71 -9.09
C ARG A 183 19.16 -4.87 -7.58
N TYR A 184 19.03 -3.77 -6.87
CA TYR A 184 18.75 -3.79 -5.43
C TYR A 184 17.49 -4.59 -5.07
N ARG A 185 16.41 -4.42 -5.83
CA ARG A 185 15.16 -5.18 -5.65
C ARG A 185 15.32 -6.68 -5.92
N GLU A 186 16.20 -7.04 -6.85
CA GLU A 186 16.54 -8.42 -7.20
C GLU A 186 17.58 -9.04 -6.25
N GLY A 187 18.17 -8.24 -5.36
CA GLY A 187 19.21 -8.67 -4.42
C GLY A 187 20.59 -8.83 -5.07
N LEU A 188 20.84 -8.10 -6.16
CA LEU A 188 22.09 -8.10 -6.95
C LEU A 188 22.99 -6.91 -6.62
#